data_AF-A0A2H0DHK9-F1
#
_entry.id   AF-A0A2H0DHK9-F1
#
_cell.length_a   1.000
_cell.length_b   1.000
_cell.length_c   1.000
_cell.angle_alpha   90.00
_cell.angle_beta   90.00
_cell.angle_gamma   90.00
#
_symmetry.space_group_name_H-M   'P 1'
#
loop_
_entity.id
_entity.type
_entity.pdbx_description
1 polymer ?
#
loop_
_entity_poly.entity_id
_entity_poly.type
_entity_poly.pdbx_seq_one_letter_code
_entity_poly.pdbx_strand_id
1 'polypeptide(L)'
;MGRTLPTIIRTLQIEKEDWALFRRALRREDQEAFDALWRSARRHAAPASMASRAVPLESVFMAMLVGLARRLAELEVDLQE
;
A
#
# COMPACT_ATOMS: atom_id res chain seq x y z
N MET A 1 -19.94 -19.49 15.46
CA MET A 1 -18.52 -19.66 15.08
C MET A 1 -18.02 -18.33 14.54
N GLY A 2 -17.27 -17.59 15.37
CA GLY A 2 -16.89 -16.20 15.10
C GLY A 2 -16.04 -16.09 13.85
N ARG A 3 -16.41 -15.17 12.96
CA ARG A 3 -15.61 -14.83 11.79
C ARG A 3 -14.29 -14.25 12.31
N THR A 4 -13.21 -15.02 12.20
CA THR A 4 -11.85 -14.50 12.43
C THR A 4 -11.71 -13.23 11.60
N LEU A 5 -11.51 -12.09 12.27
CA LEU A 5 -11.27 -10.83 11.57
C LEU A 5 -10.09 -11.06 10.62
N PRO A 6 -10.26 -10.84 9.31
CA PRO A 6 -9.16 -11.00 8.37
C PRO A 6 -8.02 -10.11 8.85
N THR A 7 -6.83 -10.67 8.90
CA THR A 7 -5.63 -9.90 9.24
C THR A 7 -5.47 -8.79 8.21
N ILE A 8 -4.90 -7.66 8.61
CA ILE A 8 -4.61 -6.55 7.69
C ILE A 8 -3.84 -7.01 6.44
N ILE A 9 -3.03 -8.06 6.56
CA ILE A 9 -2.30 -8.70 5.46
C ILE A 9 -3.27 -9.35 4.46
N ARG A 10 -4.27 -10.08 4.96
CA ARG A 10 -5.30 -10.68 4.09
C ARG A 10 -6.14 -9.61 3.41
N THR A 11 -6.51 -8.55 4.13
CA THR A 11 -7.23 -7.42 3.55
C THR A 11 -6.40 -6.76 2.44
N LEU A 12 -5.11 -6.50 2.69
CA LEU A 12 -4.18 -5.99 1.67
C LEU A 12 -4.10 -6.88 0.42
N GLN A 13 -4.15 -8.20 0.58
CA GLN A 13 -4.12 -9.13 -0.56
C GLN A 13 -5.42 -9.06 -1.37
N ILE A 14 -6.58 -9.07 -0.71
CA ILE A 14 -7.89 -8.95 -1.37
C ILE A 14 -7.96 -7.63 -2.15
N GLU A 15 -7.64 -6.52 -1.49
CA GLU A 15 -7.62 -5.21 -2.13
C GLU A 15 -6.65 -5.21 -3.32
N LYS A 16 -5.44 -5.79 -3.19
CA LYS A 16 -4.50 -5.88 -4.31
C LYS A 16 -5.07 -6.67 -5.50
N GLU A 17 -5.78 -7.76 -5.24
CA GLU A 17 -6.42 -8.59 -6.27
C GLU A 17 -7.54 -7.84 -6.99
N ASP A 18 -8.34 -7.06 -6.27
CA ASP A 18 -9.39 -6.22 -6.85
C ASP A 18 -8.82 -5.19 -7.84
N TRP A 19 -7.59 -4.73 -7.62
CA TRP A 19 -6.87 -3.83 -8.51
C TRP A 19 -6.08 -4.53 -9.63
N ALA A 20 -6.20 -5.86 -9.80
CA ALA A 20 -5.42 -6.60 -10.81
C ALA A 20 -5.72 -6.16 -12.26
N LEU A 21 -6.96 -5.81 -12.58
CA LEU A 21 -7.32 -5.31 -13.91
C LEU A 21 -6.72 -3.93 -14.18
N PHE A 22 -6.75 -3.04 -13.19
CA PHE A 22 -6.08 -1.74 -13.27
C PHE A 22 -4.58 -1.92 -13.52
N ARG A 23 -3.91 -2.78 -12.74
CA ARG A 23 -2.50 -3.11 -12.95
C ARG A 23 -2.22 -3.62 -14.36
N ARG A 24 -3.09 -4.47 -14.92
CA ARG A 24 -2.92 -5.01 -16.29
C ARG A 24 -3.06 -3.93 -17.38
N ALA A 25 -3.87 -2.90 -17.14
CA ALA A 25 -4.06 -1.80 -18.07
C ALA A 25 -2.91 -0.77 -18.06
N LEU A 26 -2.10 -0.75 -17.00
CA LEU A 26 -0.93 0.13 -16.90
C LEU A 26 0.19 -0.25 -17.89
N ARG A 27 0.96 0.76 -18.30
CA ARG A 27 2.22 0.54 -19.04
C ARG A 27 3.22 -0.24 -18.18
N ARG A 28 4.24 -0.83 -18.80
CA ARG A 28 5.19 -1.71 -18.08
C ARG A 28 5.94 -0.94 -16.99
N GLU A 29 6.34 0.29 -17.27
CA GLU A 29 6.98 1.22 -16.34
C GLU A 29 6.10 1.52 -15.12
N ASP A 30 4.80 1.74 -15.35
CA ASP A 30 3.83 2.07 -14.30
C ASP A 30 3.44 0.84 -13.46
N GLN A 31 3.51 -0.37 -14.04
CA GLN A 31 3.24 -1.61 -13.31
C GLN A 31 4.24 -1.84 -12.17
N GLU A 32 5.53 -1.55 -12.39
CA GLU A 32 6.57 -1.69 -11.36
C GLU A 32 6.36 -0.65 -10.24
N ALA A 33 6.03 0.60 -10.61
CA ALA A 33 5.69 1.64 -9.65
C ALA A 33 4.47 1.25 -8.81
N PHE A 34 3.42 0.72 -9.45
CA PHE A 34 2.23 0.21 -8.79
C PHE A 34 2.55 -0.93 -7.80
N ASP A 35 3.35 -1.92 -8.21
CA ASP A 35 3.76 -3.02 -7.31
C ASP A 35 4.64 -2.53 -6.16
N ALA A 36 5.45 -1.48 -6.36
CA ALA A 36 6.21 -0.83 -5.31
C ALA A 36 5.31 -0.16 -4.25
N LEU A 37 4.17 0.43 -4.65
CA LEU A 37 3.20 0.98 -3.70
C LEU A 37 2.65 -0.10 -2.76
N TRP A 38 2.23 -1.24 -3.30
CA TRP A 38 1.73 -2.36 -2.47
C TRP A 38 2.79 -2.95 -1.55
N ARG A 39 4.06 -3.02 -1.99
CA ARG A 39 5.19 -3.38 -1.10
C ARG A 39 5.33 -2.37 0.03
N SER A 40 5.21 -1.08 -0.27
CA SER A 40 5.26 -0.02 0.73
C SER A 40 4.10 -0.07 1.72
N ALA A 41 2.88 -0.36 1.24
CA ALA A 41 1.70 -0.55 2.07
C ALA A 41 1.88 -1.69 3.07
N ARG A 42 2.45 -2.82 2.63
CA ARG A 42 2.75 -3.97 3.51
C ARG A 42 3.73 -3.61 4.63
N ARG A 43 4.70 -2.73 4.39
CA ARG A 43 5.64 -2.26 5.44
C ARG A 43 4.93 -1.45 6.54
N HIS A 44 3.84 -0.78 6.21
CA HIS A 44 3.03 0.01 7.15
C HIS A 44 1.74 -0.72 7.56
N ALA A 45 1.69 -2.05 7.42
CA ALA A 45 0.49 -2.84 7.72
C ALA A 45 0.08 -2.75 9.21
N ALA A 46 1.04 -2.66 10.14
CA ALA A 46 0.72 -2.53 11.56
C ALA A 46 0.00 -1.19 11.88
N PRO A 47 0.53 -0.01 11.51
CA PRO A 47 -0.20 1.25 11.63
C PRO A 47 -1.56 1.24 10.91
N ALA A 48 -1.62 0.67 9.69
CA ALA A 48 -2.86 0.56 8.92
C ALA A 48 -3.93 -0.28 9.64
N SER A 49 -3.52 -1.35 10.33
CA SER A 49 -4.40 -2.19 11.15
C SER A 49 -4.90 -1.45 12.39
N MET A 50 -4.03 -0.68 13.04
CA MET A 50 -4.38 0.07 14.25
C MET A 50 -5.38 1.20 13.96
N ALA A 51 -5.32 1.81 12.78
CA ALA A 51 -6.21 2.89 12.38
C ALA A 51 -7.70 2.50 12.38
N SER A 52 -8.04 1.20 12.37
CA SER A 52 -9.40 0.67 12.56
C SER A 52 -10.46 1.36 11.69
N ARG A 53 -10.10 1.71 10.45
CA ARG A 53 -10.97 2.40 9.50
C ARG A 53 -12.12 1.51 9.06
N ALA A 54 -13.29 2.11 8.86
CA ALA A 54 -14.47 1.42 8.32
C ALA A 54 -14.23 0.89 6.90
N VAL A 55 -13.43 1.62 6.12
CA VAL A 55 -12.97 1.23 4.79
C VAL A 55 -11.48 0.93 4.87
N PRO A 56 -11.06 -0.35 4.90
CA PRO A 56 -9.64 -0.71 5.05
C PRO A 56 -8.73 -0.12 3.98
N LEU A 57 -9.24 0.03 2.75
CA LEU A 57 -8.53 0.63 1.63
C LEU A 57 -8.01 2.05 1.94
N GLU A 58 -8.70 2.84 2.76
CA GLU A 58 -8.22 4.16 3.18
C GLU A 58 -6.91 4.06 3.97
N SER A 59 -6.82 3.09 4.89
CA SER A 59 -5.59 2.81 5.64
C SER A 59 -4.47 2.31 4.72
N VAL A 60 -4.83 1.52 3.70
CA VAL A 60 -3.88 1.03 2.68
C VAL A 60 -3.30 2.19 1.88
N PHE A 61 -4.15 3.11 1.40
CA PHE A 61 -3.70 4.29 0.68
C PHE A 61 -2.87 5.22 1.56
N MET A 62 -3.25 5.42 2.82
CA MET A 62 -2.45 6.19 3.76
C MET A 62 -1.05 5.57 3.94
N ALA A 63 -0.98 4.25 4.08
CA ALA A 63 0.26 3.50 4.15
C ALA A 63 1.14 3.65 2.89
N MET A 64 0.53 3.68 1.70
CA MET A 64 1.24 3.96 0.44
C MET A 64 1.77 5.40 0.40
N LEU A 65 0.95 6.38 0.77
CA LEU A 65 1.31 7.81 0.80
C LEU A 65 2.47 8.08 1.76
N VAL A 66 2.43 7.53 2.98
CA VAL A 66 3.54 7.64 3.93
C VAL A 66 4.83 7.04 3.34
N GLY A 67 4.71 5.89 2.68
CA GLY A 67 5.83 5.27 2.00
C GLY A 67 6.42 6.10 0.84
N LEU A 68 5.57 6.79 0.08
CA LEU A 68 5.99 7.71 -0.97
C LEU A 68 6.65 8.97 -0.40
N ALA A 69 6.04 9.57 0.62
CA ALA A 69 6.57 10.77 1.28
C ALA A 69 7.98 10.51 1.86
N ARG A 70 8.19 9.34 2.47
CA ARG A 70 9.51 8.97 2.96
C ARG A 70 10.54 8.82 1.83
N ARG A 71 10.17 8.14 0.74
CA ARG A 71 11.08 7.97 -0.40
C ARG A 71 11.41 9.30 -1.08
N LEU A 72 10.44 10.22 -1.15
CA LEU A 72 10.68 11.56 -1.66
C LEU A 72 11.69 12.31 -0.78
N ALA A 73 11.49 12.28 0.54
CA ALA A 73 12.42 12.91 1.49
C ALA A 73 13.83 12.29 1.41
N GLU A 74 13.95 10.97 1.27
CA GLU A 74 15.23 10.28 1.04
C GLU A 74 15.92 10.80 -0.23
N LEU A 75 15.19 10.90 -1.35
CA LEU A 75 15.73 11.41 -2.62
C LEU A 75 16.10 12.91 -2.56
N GLU A 76 15.34 13.72 -1.82
CA GLU A 76 15.65 15.14 -1.63
C GLU A 76 16.97 15.33 -0.89
N VAL A 77 17.29 14.47 0.08
CA VAL A 77 18.57 14.48 0.79
C VAL A 77 19.70 14.04 -0.15
N ASP A 78 19.53 12.96 -0.90
CA ASP A 78 20.54 12.45 -1.84
C ASP A 78 20.91 13.48 -2.94
N LEU A 79 19.96 14.34 -3.33
CA LEU A 79 20.20 15.41 -4.31
C LEU A 79 20.91 16.64 -3.72
N GLN A 80 20.95 16.75 -2.39
CA GLN A 80 21.60 17.85 -1.66
C GLN A 80 23.05 17.53 -1.25
N GLU A 81 23.47 16.27 -1.35
CA GLU A 81 24.87 15.81 -1.19
C GLU A 81 25.66 15.86 -2.51
#